data_AF-A0AAW1H2X3-F1
#
_entry.id   AF-A0AAW1H2X3-F1
#
_cell.length_a   1.000
_cell.length_b   1.000
_cell.length_c   1.000
_cell.angle_alpha   90.00
_cell.angle_beta   90.00
_cell.angle_gamma   90.00
#
_symmetry.space_group_name_H-M   'P 1'
#
loop_
_entity.id
_entity.type
_entity.pdbx_description
1 polymer ?
#
loop_
_entity_poly.entity_id
_entity_poly.type
_entity_poly.pdbx_seq_one_letter_code
_entity_poly.pdbx_strand_id
1 'polypeptide(L)' 'MHQESVGIKWFPEAAQGMVLQGAEILFYPTAIGSEPQDQGLYSRDHWKRVMQCHAGANVVC' A
#
# COMPACT_ATOMS: atom_id res chain seq x y z
N MET A 1 17.10 -2.18 -10.34
CA MET A 1 15.63 -2.17 -10.12
C MET A 1 15.35 -1.05 -9.12
N HIS A 2 15.13 0.17 -9.63
CA HIS A 2 15.05 1.41 -8.87
C HIS A 2 13.73 2.11 -9.21
N GLN A 3 12.63 1.64 -8.62
CA GLN A 3 11.32 2.23 -8.88
C GLN A 3 10.46 2.05 -7.63
N GLU A 4 10.25 3.11 -6.85
CA GLU A 4 9.02 3.21 -6.07
C GLU A 4 7.86 3.49 -7.02
N SER A 5 6.96 2.52 -7.13
CA SER A 5 5.65 2.78 -7.70
C SER A 5 4.73 3.30 -6.58
N VAL A 6 4.51 4.62 -6.56
CA VAL A 6 3.40 5.24 -5.83
C VAL A 6 2.11 4.80 -6.53
N GLY A 7 1.53 3.70 -6.07
CA GLY A 7 0.31 3.11 -6.62
C GLY A 7 -0.90 3.29 -5.70
N ILE A 8 -2.05 2.82 -6.15
CA ILE A 8 -3.35 2.87 -5.44
C ILE A 8 -3.29 2.35 -3.99
N LYS A 9 -2.33 1.49 -3.69
CA LYS A 9 -2.03 0.97 -2.35
C LYS A 9 -1.72 2.01 -1.27
N TRP A 10 -1.29 3.21 -1.65
CA TRP A 10 -1.00 4.28 -0.68
C TRP A 10 -2.25 5.06 -0.28
N PHE A 11 -3.38 4.87 -0.97
CA PHE A 11 -4.57 5.69 -0.83
C PHE A 11 -5.68 4.94 -0.08
N PRO A 12 -6.10 5.40 1.11
CA PRO A 12 -7.18 4.76 1.86
C PRO A 12 -8.53 4.79 1.12
N GLU A 13 -8.77 5.78 0.27
CA GLU A 13 -9.99 5.91 -0.52
C GLU A 13 -10.16 4.74 -1.49
N ALA A 14 -9.06 4.23 -2.05
CA ALA A 14 -9.09 3.06 -2.93
C ALA A 14 -9.45 1.79 -2.14
N ALA A 15 -8.84 1.59 -0.96
CA ALA A 15 -9.16 0.48 -0.07
C ALA A 15 -10.64 0.51 0.35
N GLN A 16 -11.11 1.66 0.82
CA GLN A 16 -12.50 1.85 1.23
C GLN A 16 -13.47 1.66 0.07
N GLY A 17 -13.16 2.18 -1.12
CA GLY A 17 -13.99 2.01 -2.31
C GLY A 17 -14.14 0.55 -2.73
N MET A 18 -13.11 -0.28 -2.58
CA MET A 18 -13.18 -1.73 -2.85
C MET A 18 -14.01 -2.46 -1.81
N VAL A 19 -13.86 -2.12 -0.52
CA VAL A 19 -14.62 -2.74 0.58
C VAL A 19 -16.11 -2.38 0.49
N LEU A 20 -16.44 -1.13 0.15
CA LEU A 20 -17.83 -0.72 -0.10
C LEU A 20 -18.49 -1.47 -1.27
N GLN A 21 -17.69 -1.98 -2.21
CA GLN A 21 -18.15 -2.84 -3.30
C GLN A 21 -18.23 -4.33 -2.91
N GLY A 22 -17.95 -4.68 -1.66
CA GLY A 22 -18.05 -6.03 -1.13
C GLY A 22 -16.75 -6.83 -1.11
N ALA A 23 -15.59 -6.19 -1.27
CA ALA A 23 -14.31 -6.89 -1.14
C ALA A 23 -14.03 -7.31 0.31
N GLU A 24 -13.81 -8.61 0.53
CA GLU A 24 -13.47 -9.18 1.84
C GLU A 24 -11.95 -9.31 2.06
N ILE A 25 -11.16 -9.22 0.98
CA ILE A 25 -9.69 -9.32 0.97
C ILE A 25 -9.12 -8.31 -0.03
N LEU A 26 -8.06 -7.60 0.35
CA LEU A 26 -7.39 -6.61 -0.51
C LEU A 26 -6.05 -7.12 -1.05
N PHE A 27 -5.89 -7.16 -2.38
CA PHE A 27 -4.65 -7.56 -3.04
C PHE A 27 -3.97 -6.39 -3.77
N TYR A 28 -2.69 -6.15 -3.47
CA TYR A 28 -1.89 -5.07 -4.06
C TYR A 28 -0.60 -5.61 -4.70
N PRO A 29 -0.66 -6.16 -5.93
CA PRO A 29 0.56 -6.54 -6.65
C PRO A 29 1.49 -5.33 -6.72
N THR A 30 2.72 -5.52 -6.24
CA THR A 30 3.64 -4.41 -5.95
C THR A 30 5.02 -4.69 -6.52
N ALA A 31 5.56 -3.70 -7.23
CA ALA A 31 6.99 -3.48 -7.36
C ALA A 31 7.37 -2.27 -6.48
N ILE A 32 8.13 -2.50 -5.42
CA ILE A 32 8.65 -1.46 -4.53
C ILE A 32 10.11 -1.78 -4.21
N GLY A 33 10.97 -0.77 -4.21
CA GLY A 33 12.41 -0.90 -4.02
C GLY A 33 13.02 0.37 -3.43
N SER A 34 14.35 0.46 -3.47
CA SER A 34 15.08 1.65 -3.05
C SER A 34 14.96 2.79 -4.06
N GLU A 35 14.94 4.03 -3.57
CA GLU A 35 14.94 5.21 -4.43
C GLU A 35 16.32 5.46 -5.05
N PRO A 36 16.40 5.63 -6.38
CA PRO A 36 17.68 5.87 -7.04
C PRO A 36 18.30 7.21 -6.64
N GLN A 37 17.48 8.22 -6.35
CA GLN A 37 17.92 9.55 -5.92
C GLN A 37 18.29 9.66 -4.44
N ASP A 38 17.84 8.72 -3.59
CA ASP A 38 18.14 8.74 -2.15
C ASP A 38 18.22 7.31 -1.59
N GLN A 39 19.45 6.83 -1.39
CA GLN A 39 19.71 5.50 -0.85
C GLN A 39 19.46 5.39 0.67
N GLY A 40 19.27 6.52 1.36
CA GLY A 40 18.91 6.56 2.78
C GLY A 40 17.41 6.42 3.02
N LEU A 41 16.59 6.53 1.97
CA LEU A 41 15.14 6.44 2.08
C LEU A 41 14.67 4.97 2.10
N TYR A 42 14.13 4.55 3.24
CA TYR A 42 13.59 3.20 3.43
C TYR A 42 12.08 3.25 3.64
N SER A 43 11.31 3.18 2.55
CA SER A 43 9.84 3.25 2.59
C SER A 43 9.15 1.95 3.02
N ARG A 44 9.88 0.83 3.11
CA ARG A 44 9.33 -0.51 3.41
C ARG A 44 8.42 -0.53 4.64
N ASP A 45 8.87 0.05 5.74
CA ASP A 45 8.15 -0.05 7.01
C ASP A 45 6.97 0.92 7.06
N HIS A 46 7.09 2.07 6.38
CA HIS A 46 5.97 2.96 6.15
C HIS A 46 4.89 2.29 5.28
N TRP A 47 5.30 1.63 4.20
CA TRP A 47 4.41 0.88 3.31
C TRP A 47 3.63 -0.20 4.06
N LYS A 48 4.31 -0.99 4.90
CA LYS A 48 3.63 -2.03 5.72
C LYS A 48 2.59 -1.44 6.65
N ARG A 49 2.90 -0.31 7.32
CA ARG A 49 1.97 0.36 8.24
C ARG A 49 0.73 0.88 7.53
N VAL A 50 0.88 1.42 6.32
CA VAL A 50 -0.27 1.87 5.51
C VAL A 50 -1.17 0.70 5.15
N MET A 51 -0.62 -0.44 4.74
CA MET A 51 -1.41 -1.66 4.47
C MET A 51 -2.15 -2.18 5.71
N GLN A 52 -1.47 -2.19 6.86
CA GLN A 52 -2.10 -2.56 8.13
C GLN A 52 -3.23 -1.60 8.51
N CYS A 53 -3.08 -0.32 8.21
CA CYS A 53 -4.12 0.67 8.42
C CYS A 53 -5.35 0.41 7.53
N HIS A 54 -5.16 0.08 6.25
CA HIS A 54 -6.28 -0.27 5.35
C HIS A 54 -7.06 -1.48 5.86
N ALA A 55 -6.36 -2.54 6.28
CA ALA A 55 -6.95 -3.72 6.88
C ALA A 55 -7.72 -3.38 8.17
N GLY A 56 -7.09 -2.66 9.10
CA GLY A 56 -7.68 -2.28 10.38
C GLY A 56 -8.88 -1.34 10.26
N ALA A 57 -8.82 -0.36 9.36
CA ALA A 57 -9.90 0.62 9.16
C ALA A 57 -11.14 0.02 8.49
N ASN A 58 -10.96 -1.03 7.68
CA ASN A 58 -12.05 -1.67 6.94
C ASN A 58 -12.45 -3.05 7.52
N VAL A 59 -11.77 -3.54 8.55
CA VAL A 59 -12.01 -4.86 9.17
C VAL A 59 -11.91 -6.00 8.14
N VAL A 60 -10.92 -5.91 7.25
CA VAL A 60 -10.64 -6.91 6.19
C VAL A 60 -9.19 -7.35 6.24
N CYS A 61 -8.89 -8.47 5.57
CA CYS A 61 -7.55 -9.03 5.46
C CYS A 61 -6.73 -8.39 4.33
#